data_AF-A0A0D0CH51-F1
#
_entry.id   AF-A0A0D0CH51-F1
#
_cell.length_a   1.000
_cell.length_b   1.000
_cell.length_c   1.000
_cell.angle_alpha   90.00
_cell.angle_beta   90.00
_cell.angle_gamma   90.00
#
_symmetry.space_group_name_H-M   'P 1'
#
loop_
_entity.id
_entity.type
_entity.pdbx_description
1 polymer ?
#
loop_
_entity_poly.entity_id
_entity_poly.type
_entity_poly.pdbx_seq_one_letter_code
_entity_poly.pdbx_strand_id
1 'polypeptide(L)'
;MGVHPALKAFFDKCSSEGLTGSSPPVKDLVMVLEEVFQTISGGYIVLDAMDECSEPIEVLAWLQSLPKQFWIFFTSRYEPEGEIAKTCFKISLDRDAKIDEDIGIYLDKKMENYRFKEDLRTEVMETLKGKAQGQ
;
A
#
# COMPACT_ATOMS: atom_id res chain seq x y z
N MET A 1 11.03 18.89 3.30
CA MET A 1 11.12 17.41 3.22
C MET A 1 11.67 17.08 1.86
N GLY A 2 12.79 16.36 1.80
CA GLY A 2 13.45 15.99 0.56
C GLY A 2 13.86 14.51 0.60
N VAL A 3 14.24 13.97 -0.55
CA VAL A 3 14.75 12.59 -0.68
C VAL A 3 15.99 12.43 0.21
N HIS A 4 16.09 11.30 0.93
CA HIS A 4 17.25 11.01 1.79
C HIS A 4 18.55 11.06 0.96
N PRO A 5 19.64 11.69 1.46
CA PRO A 5 20.87 11.86 0.68
C PRO A 5 21.45 10.55 0.12
N ALA A 6 21.39 9.45 0.89
CA ALA A 6 21.85 8.14 0.44
C ALA A 6 21.07 7.61 -0.77
N LEU A 7 19.73 7.74 -0.75
CA LEU A 7 18.88 7.36 -1.88
C LEU A 7 19.15 8.23 -3.10
N LYS A 8 19.35 9.53 -2.89
CA LYS A 8 19.67 10.45 -3.99
C LYS A 8 21.03 10.09 -4.62
N ALA A 9 22.07 9.91 -3.82
CA ALA A 9 23.39 9.54 -4.31
C ALA A 9 23.37 8.19 -5.05
N PHE A 10 22.60 7.22 -4.54
CA PHE A 10 22.43 5.93 -5.19
C PHE A 10 21.69 6.05 -6.53
N PHE A 11 20.60 6.81 -6.56
CA PHE A 11 19.86 7.09 -7.80
C PHE A 11 20.73 7.79 -8.83
N ASP A 12 21.49 8.81 -8.43
CA ASP A 12 22.38 9.57 -9.32
C ASP A 12 23.47 8.64 -9.91
N LYS A 13 24.01 7.71 -9.09
CA LYS A 13 24.95 6.68 -9.54
C LYS A 13 24.32 5.77 -10.59
N CYS A 14 23.14 5.21 -10.33
CA CYS A 14 22.44 4.34 -11.29
C CYS A 14 22.07 5.10 -12.58
N SER A 15 21.67 6.36 -12.45
CA SER A 15 21.23 7.19 -13.59
C SER A 15 22.39 7.63 -14.49
N SER A 16 23.62 7.67 -13.96
CA SER A 16 24.81 8.04 -14.73
C SER A 16 25.15 7.05 -15.86
N GLU A 17 24.67 5.80 -15.76
CA GLU A 17 24.87 4.75 -16.76
C GLU A 17 23.80 4.74 -17.88
N GLY A 18 22.80 5.64 -17.78
CA GLY A 18 21.71 5.76 -18.75
C GLY A 18 20.84 4.51 -18.89
N LEU A 19 20.13 4.37 -20.01
CA LEU A 19 19.25 3.21 -20.29
C LEU A 19 20.02 1.89 -20.50
N THR A 20 21.34 1.94 -20.55
CA THR A 20 22.22 0.78 -20.71
C THR A 20 22.80 0.27 -19.39
N GLY A 21 22.56 0.98 -18.29
CA GLY A 21 22.98 0.56 -16.95
C GLY A 21 22.27 -0.72 -16.53
N SER A 22 23.01 -1.62 -15.88
CA SER A 22 22.38 -2.77 -15.25
C SER A 22 21.58 -2.32 -14.03
N SER A 23 20.49 -3.04 -13.72
CA SER A 23 19.81 -2.84 -12.44
C SER A 23 20.79 -3.07 -11.30
N PRO A 24 20.79 -2.21 -10.26
CA PRO A 24 21.68 -2.41 -9.13
C PRO A 24 21.45 -3.77 -8.47
N PRO A 25 22.49 -4.40 -7.91
CA PRO A 25 22.34 -5.59 -7.10
C PRO A 25 21.38 -5.35 -5.92
N VAL A 26 20.55 -6.34 -5.59
CA VAL A 26 19.62 -6.29 -4.44
C VAL A 26 20.35 -5.94 -3.14
N LYS A 27 21.58 -6.44 -2.97
CA LYS A 27 22.42 -6.13 -1.80
C LYS A 27 22.69 -4.63 -1.65
N ASP A 28 22.94 -3.93 -2.76
CA ASP A 28 23.24 -2.50 -2.73
C ASP A 28 21.97 -1.71 -2.37
N LEU A 29 20.82 -2.13 -2.89
CA LEU A 29 19.52 -1.57 -2.51
C LEU A 29 19.24 -1.73 -1.01
N VAL A 30 19.47 -2.93 -0.47
CA VAL A 30 19.29 -3.23 0.95
C VAL A 30 20.20 -2.35 1.81
N MET A 31 21.48 -2.22 1.47
CA MET A 31 22.43 -1.39 2.20
C MET A 31 22.00 0.09 2.24
N VAL A 32 21.54 0.63 1.11
CA VAL A 32 21.09 2.03 1.04
C VAL A 32 19.81 2.24 1.86
N LEU A 33 18.88 1.28 1.82
CA LEU A 33 17.66 1.35 2.62
C LEU A 33 17.94 1.22 4.12
N GLU A 34 18.86 0.35 4.51
CA GLU A 34 19.32 0.24 5.91
C GLU A 34 19.94 1.55 6.40
N GLU A 35 20.78 2.20 5.60
CA GLU A 35 21.35 3.52 5.94
C GLU A 35 20.23 4.54 6.17
N VAL A 36 19.23 4.59 5.27
CA VAL A 36 18.06 5.48 5.38
C VAL A 36 17.30 5.21 6.67
N PHE A 37 17.06 3.93 7.01
CA PHE A 37 16.31 3.59 8.21
C PHE A 37 17.10 3.84 9.50
N GLN A 38 18.42 3.74 9.48
CA GLN A 38 19.27 4.04 10.64
C GLN A 38 19.34 5.54 10.95
N THR A 39 19.28 6.40 9.92
CA THR A 39 19.38 7.86 10.08
C THR A 39 18.06 8.54 10.41
N ILE A 40 16.93 7.92 10.06
CA ILE A 40 15.59 8.43 10.38
C ILE A 40 15.21 8.02 11.80
N SER A 41 14.73 8.98 12.61
CA SER A 41 14.38 8.80 14.03
C SER A 41 13.10 7.98 14.30
N GLY A 42 12.67 7.15 13.36
CA GLY A 42 11.42 6.39 13.41
C GLY A 42 10.36 6.83 12.42
N GLY A 43 9.29 6.05 12.31
CA GLY A 43 8.21 6.30 11.36
C GLY A 43 7.34 5.10 11.09
N TYR A 44 6.65 5.14 9.94
CA TYR A 44 5.78 4.07 9.47
C TYR A 44 6.28 3.56 8.13
N ILE A 45 6.30 2.25 7.96
CA ILE A 45 6.51 1.58 6.69
C ILE A 45 5.16 0.99 6.28
N VAL A 46 4.63 1.46 5.16
CA VAL A 46 3.36 1.01 4.61
C VAL A 46 3.64 0.17 3.37
N LEU A 47 3.25 -1.10 3.40
CA LEU A 47 3.32 -2.00 2.27
C LEU A 47 1.91 -2.24 1.75
N ASP A 48 1.62 -1.73 0.56
CA ASP A 48 0.32 -1.96 -0.06
C ASP A 48 0.34 -3.25 -0.89
N ALA A 49 -0.78 -3.98 -0.87
CA ALA A 49 -1.00 -5.22 -1.62
C ALA A 49 0.09 -6.28 -1.41
N MET A 50 0.37 -6.65 -0.16
CA MET A 50 1.39 -7.68 0.16
C MET A 50 1.10 -9.05 -0.44
N ASP A 51 -0.15 -9.34 -0.82
CA ASP A 51 -0.49 -10.56 -1.56
C ASP A 51 0.04 -10.58 -3.01
N GLU A 52 0.49 -9.44 -3.53
CA GLU A 52 1.19 -9.35 -4.84
C GLU A 52 2.72 -9.51 -4.71
N CYS A 53 3.24 -9.60 -3.47
CA CYS A 53 4.65 -9.86 -3.22
C CYS A 53 4.96 -11.35 -3.47
N SER A 54 6.02 -11.63 -4.23
CA SER A 54 6.48 -13.01 -4.47
C SER A 54 7.16 -13.64 -3.26
N GLU A 55 7.71 -12.82 -2.36
CA GLU A 55 8.55 -13.22 -1.23
C GLU A 55 8.12 -12.48 0.06
N PRO A 56 6.84 -12.59 0.47
CA PRO A 56 6.28 -11.78 1.55
C PRO A 56 6.93 -12.09 2.91
N ILE A 57 7.36 -13.34 3.11
CA ILE A 57 7.96 -13.79 4.37
C ILE A 57 9.36 -13.20 4.52
N GLU A 58 10.16 -13.26 3.46
CA GLU A 58 11.52 -12.74 3.41
C GLU A 58 11.53 -11.23 3.60
N VAL A 59 10.63 -10.52 2.91
CA VAL A 59 10.49 -9.06 3.04
C VAL A 59 10.08 -8.67 4.45
N LEU A 60 9.09 -9.34 5.04
CA LEU A 60 8.64 -9.02 6.40
C LEU A 60 9.71 -9.37 7.45
N ALA A 61 10.41 -10.49 7.29
CA ALA A 61 11.52 -10.85 8.18
C ALA A 61 12.65 -9.81 8.11
N TRP A 62 12.98 -9.34 6.90
CA TRP A 62 13.95 -8.26 6.72
C TRP A 62 13.48 -6.96 7.38
N LEU A 63 12.23 -6.55 7.18
CA LEU A 63 11.69 -5.34 7.81
C LEU A 63 11.65 -5.44 9.34
N GLN A 64 11.37 -6.63 9.88
CA GLN A 64 11.42 -6.89 11.32
C GLN A 64 12.85 -6.86 11.89
N SER A 65 13.87 -7.05 11.05
CA SER A 65 15.28 -6.89 11.44
C SER A 65 15.72 -5.43 11.56
N LEU A 66 14.93 -4.48 11.02
CA LEU A 66 15.22 -3.06 11.11
C LEU A 66 15.12 -2.54 12.55
N PRO A 67 15.71 -1.37 12.86
CA PRO A 67 15.58 -0.76 14.18
C PRO A 67 14.11 -0.64 14.63
N LYS A 68 13.81 -0.98 15.89
CA LYS A 68 12.45 -1.04 16.46
C LYS A 68 11.68 0.28 16.49
N GLN A 69 12.24 1.35 15.93
CA GLN A 69 11.64 2.67 15.81
C GLN A 69 10.61 2.80 14.68
N PHE A 70 10.46 1.77 13.83
CA PHE A 70 9.49 1.75 12.74
C PHE A 70 8.28 0.86 13.06
N TRP A 71 7.10 1.38 12.77
CA TRP A 71 5.85 0.62 12.76
C TRP A 71 5.60 0.12 11.34
N ILE A 72 5.39 -1.18 11.18
CA ILE A 72 5.11 -1.80 9.89
C ILE A 72 3.61 -2.02 9.78
N PHE A 73 3.01 -1.50 8.72
CA PHE A 73 1.63 -1.73 8.36
C PHE A 73 1.60 -2.29 6.94
N PHE A 74 0.77 -3.31 6.72
CA PHE A 74 0.56 -3.83 5.38
C PHE A 74 -0.90 -4.14 5.11
N THR A 75 -1.29 -4.02 3.85
CA THR A 75 -2.60 -4.44 3.34
C THR A 75 -2.44 -5.74 2.55
N SER A 76 -3.48 -6.55 2.55
CA SER A 76 -3.56 -7.78 1.78
C SER A 76 -5.02 -8.14 1.58
N ARG A 77 -5.35 -8.72 0.42
CA ARG A 77 -6.68 -9.29 0.17
C ARG A 77 -6.96 -10.52 1.03
N TYR A 78 -5.90 -11.29 1.32
CA TYR A 78 -6.00 -12.56 2.05
C TYR A 78 -5.40 -12.42 3.46
N GLU A 79 -5.84 -13.29 4.36
CA GLU A 79 -5.25 -13.36 5.69
C GLU A 79 -3.79 -13.77 5.60
N PRO A 80 -2.88 -13.15 6.36
CA PRO A 80 -1.50 -13.62 6.44
C PRO A 80 -1.47 -15.02 7.06
N GLU A 81 -0.56 -15.86 6.58
CA GLU A 81 -0.37 -17.22 7.08
C GLU A 81 0.92 -17.34 7.91
N GLY A 82 1.11 -18.49 8.57
CA GLY A 82 2.36 -18.83 9.26
C GLY A 82 2.71 -17.92 10.45
N GLU A 83 3.99 -17.60 10.59
CA GLU A 83 4.51 -16.77 11.70
C GLU A 83 4.06 -15.30 11.64
N ILE A 84 3.77 -14.80 10.43
CA ILE A 84 3.23 -13.44 10.23
C ILE A 84 1.86 -13.34 10.92
N ALA A 85 1.00 -14.33 10.73
CA ALA A 85 -0.33 -14.39 11.35
C ALA A 85 -0.29 -14.31 12.88
N LYS A 86 0.77 -14.86 13.50
CA LYS A 86 0.94 -14.92 14.97
C LYS A 86 1.44 -13.61 15.58
N THR A 87 2.17 -12.83 14.80
CA THR A 87 2.87 -11.63 15.27
C THR A 87 2.15 -10.33 14.90
N CYS A 88 1.26 -10.36 13.91
CA CYS A 88 0.55 -9.19 13.43
C CYS A 88 -0.74 -8.91 14.22
N PHE A 89 -0.92 -7.64 14.61
CA PHE A 89 -2.25 -7.12 14.95
C PHE A 89 -3.07 -6.99 13.67
N LYS A 90 -4.21 -7.67 13.61
CA LYS A 90 -5.03 -7.76 12.40
C LYS A 90 -6.28 -6.87 12.50
N ILE A 91 -6.48 -6.06 11.46
CA ILE A 91 -7.72 -5.33 11.21
C ILE A 91 -8.38 -5.96 9.98
N SER A 92 -9.66 -6.30 10.09
CA SER A 92 -10.46 -6.85 8.98
C SER A 92 -11.48 -5.80 8.57
N LEU A 93 -11.56 -5.47 7.28
CA LEU A 93 -12.45 -4.42 6.77
C LEU A 93 -13.85 -4.91 6.37
N ASP A 94 -14.27 -6.11 6.79
CA ASP A 94 -15.37 -6.81 6.12
C ASP A 94 -16.34 -7.60 7.03
N ARG A 95 -16.18 -7.55 8.36
CA ARG A 95 -16.81 -8.60 9.19
C ARG A 95 -18.33 -8.44 9.38
N ASP A 96 -18.88 -7.25 9.19
CA ASP A 96 -20.32 -6.93 9.33
C ASP A 96 -20.74 -5.73 8.45
N ALA A 97 -19.99 -5.45 7.37
CA ALA A 97 -20.19 -4.24 6.60
C ALA A 97 -21.53 -4.29 5.86
N LYS A 98 -22.32 -3.23 5.98
CA LYS A 98 -23.53 -3.04 5.19
C LYS A 98 -23.15 -2.51 3.82
N ILE A 99 -22.40 -3.32 3.08
CA ILE A 99 -21.68 -2.92 1.86
C ILE A 99 -22.60 -2.17 0.88
N ASP A 100 -23.82 -2.67 0.66
CA ASP A 100 -24.80 -2.01 -0.22
C ASP A 100 -25.30 -0.66 0.31
N GLU A 101 -25.44 -0.51 1.63
CA GLU A 101 -25.80 0.76 2.27
C GLU A 101 -24.64 1.76 2.16
N ASP A 102 -23.41 1.31 2.43
CA ASP A 102 -22.20 2.14 2.36
C ASP A 102 -21.92 2.62 0.92
N ILE A 103 -22.06 1.73 -0.06
CA ILE A 103 -22.01 2.09 -1.49
C ILE A 103 -23.09 3.12 -1.79
N GLY A 104 -24.30 2.96 -1.26
CA GLY A 104 -25.38 3.94 -1.39
C GLY A 104 -25.02 5.32 -0.87
N ILE A 105 -24.55 5.39 0.37
CA ILE A 105 -24.13 6.64 1.02
C ILE A 105 -23.00 7.30 0.24
N TYR A 106 -22.01 6.52 -0.19
CA TYR A 106 -20.88 7.03 -0.98
C TYR A 106 -21.35 7.61 -2.31
N LEU A 107 -22.17 6.87 -3.06
CA LEU A 107 -22.68 7.31 -4.34
C LEU A 107 -23.56 8.55 -4.20
N ASP A 108 -24.46 8.60 -3.21
CA ASP A 108 -25.31 9.77 -2.99
C ASP A 108 -24.47 11.04 -2.75
N LYS A 109 -23.45 10.93 -1.90
CA LYS A 109 -22.51 12.02 -1.63
C LYS A 109 -21.68 12.41 -2.86
N LYS A 110 -21.28 11.45 -3.70
CA LYS A 110 -20.57 11.75 -4.95
C LYS A 110 -21.48 12.46 -5.95
N MET A 111 -22.74 12.05 -6.05
CA MET A 111 -23.72 12.61 -6.98
C MET A 111 -24.10 14.05 -6.67
N GLU A 112 -23.92 14.54 -5.44
CA GLU A 112 -24.05 15.98 -5.11
C GLU A 112 -23.12 16.87 -5.94
N ASN A 113 -22.00 16.33 -6.43
CA ASN A 113 -21.05 17.09 -7.25
C ASN A 113 -21.48 17.20 -8.73
N TYR A 114 -22.58 16.55 -9.12
CA TYR A 114 -23.05 16.47 -10.50
C TYR A 114 -24.48 16.96 -10.63
N ARG A 115 -24.76 17.73 -11.69
CA ARG A 115 -26.12 18.20 -12.01
C ARG A 115 -26.80 17.25 -12.99
N PHE A 116 -27.18 16.08 -12.50
CA PHE A 116 -28.02 15.16 -13.26
C PHE A 116 -29.50 15.52 -13.13
N LYS A 117 -30.28 15.26 -14.18
CA LYS A 117 -31.74 15.19 -14.06
C LYS A 117 -32.10 13.97 -13.20
N GLU A 118 -33.23 14.01 -12.48
CA GLU A 118 -33.58 12.95 -11.51
C GLU A 118 -33.59 11.56 -12.13
N ASP A 119 -34.18 11.38 -13.32
CA ASP A 119 -34.22 10.08 -13.99
C ASP A 119 -32.81 9.52 -14.27
N LEU A 120 -31.90 10.38 -14.75
CA LEU A 120 -30.52 10.01 -15.05
C LEU A 120 -29.71 9.77 -13.77
N ARG A 121 -30.02 10.49 -12.69
CA ARG A 121 -29.42 10.25 -11.37
C ARG A 121 -29.80 8.85 -10.88
N THR A 122 -31.07 8.48 -10.96
CA THR A 122 -31.55 7.16 -10.53
C THR A 122 -30.91 6.03 -11.34
N GLU A 123 -30.88 6.15 -12.67
CA GLU A 123 -30.27 5.13 -13.54
C GLU A 123 -28.78 4.92 -13.26
N VAL A 124 -28.02 6.00 -13.06
CA VAL A 124 -26.60 5.94 -12.70
C VAL A 124 -26.41 5.28 -11.34
N MET A 125 -27.22 5.64 -10.34
CA MET A 125 -27.16 5.06 -9.00
C MET A 125 -27.43 3.55 -9.02
N GLU A 126 -28.51 3.12 -9.67
CA GLU A 126 -28.86 1.70 -9.76
C GLU A 126 -27.81 0.89 -10.53
N THR A 127 -27.30 1.44 -11.63
CA THR A 127 -26.26 0.78 -12.43
C THR A 127 -24.97 0.62 -11.64
N LEU A 128 -24.52 1.65 -10.93
CA LEU A 128 -23.29 1.61 -10.14
C LEU A 128 -23.43 0.67 -8.94
N LYS A 129 -24.54 0.72 -8.19
CA LYS A 129 -24.80 -0.22 -7.10
C LYS A 129 -24.84 -1.67 -7.58
N GLY A 130 -25.60 -1.94 -8.64
CA GLY A 130 -25.76 -3.29 -9.17
C GLY A 130 -24.47 -3.89 -9.75
N LYS A 131 -23.51 -3.05 -10.15
CA LYS A 131 -22.22 -3.49 -10.71
C LYS A 131 -21.05 -3.42 -9.73
N ALA A 132 -21.23 -2.88 -8.54
CA ALA A 132 -20.17 -2.75 -7.55
C ALA A 132 -19.63 -4.11 -7.08
N GLN A 133 -20.47 -5.17 -7.05
CA GLN A 133 -20.06 -6.52 -6.60
C GLN A 133 -19.36 -6.53 -5.23
N GLY A 134 -19.69 -5.55 -4.38
CA GLY A 134 -19.07 -5.36 -3.07
C GLY A 134 -17.69 -4.69 -3.08
N GLN A 135 -17.30 -4.04 -4.18
CA GLN A 135 -16.05 -3.32 -4.38
C GLN A 135 -16.26 -1.90 -4.92
#